data_AF-A0A1Q7B1V7-F1
#
_entry.id   AF-A0A1Q7B1V7-F1
#
_cell.length_a   1.000
_cell.length_b   1.000
_cell.length_c   1.000
_cell.angle_alpha   90.00
_cell.angle_beta   90.00
_cell.angle_gamma   90.00
#
_symmetry.space_group_name_H-M   'P 1'
#
loop_
_entity.id
_entity.type
_entity.pdbx_description
1 polymer ?
#
loop_
_entity_poly.entity_id
_entity_poly.type
_entity_poly.pdbx_seq_one_letter_code
_entity_poly.pdbx_strand_id
1 'polypeptide(L)' 'MRSDQLRRFLNTDVVGQLNNGLFFEGHVVDIAGRALVFDRDGQAPHQISATRVKWLAKAVRYC' A
#
# COMPACT_ATOMS: atom_id res chain seq x y z
N MET A 1 -1.25 -7.41 7.10
CA MET A 1 -1.49 -6.25 8.00
C MET A 1 -2.98 -6.12 8.36
N ARG A 2 -3.34 -5.55 9.54
CA ARG A 2 -4.74 -5.24 9.91
C ARG A 2 -5.21 -3.91 9.29
N SER A 3 -6.50 -3.79 8.98
CA SER A 3 -7.07 -2.58 8.33
C SER A 3 -6.80 -1.27 9.08
N ASP A 4 -6.79 -1.29 10.42
CA ASP A 4 -6.57 -0.08 11.23
C ASP A 4 -5.13 0.44 11.14
N GLN A 5 -4.16 -0.43 10.91
CA GLN A 5 -2.77 -0.02 10.67
C GLN A 5 -2.64 0.64 9.29
N LEU A 6 -3.41 0.14 8.32
CA LEU A 6 -3.43 0.61 6.94
C LEU A 6 -4.03 2.03 6.84
N ARG A 7 -5.01 2.34 7.70
CA ARG A 7 -5.60 3.68 7.81
C ARG A 7 -4.59 4.79 8.09
N ARG A 8 -3.46 4.49 8.76
CA ARG A 8 -2.39 5.46 9.06
C ARG A 8 -1.68 5.99 7.82
N PHE A 9 -1.85 5.30 6.69
CA PHE A 9 -1.23 5.64 5.41
C PHE A 9 -2.24 6.20 4.41
N LEU A 10 -3.49 6.46 4.81
CA LEU A 10 -4.51 7.00 3.91
C LEU A 10 -4.03 8.26 3.20
N ASN A 11 -4.30 8.32 1.90
CA ASN A 11 -3.96 9.45 1.04
C ASN A 11 -2.45 9.73 0.99
N THR A 12 -1.62 8.68 1.15
CA THR A 12 -0.17 8.78 1.02
C THR A 12 0.40 7.73 0.09
N ASP A 13 1.49 8.12 -0.59
CA ASP A 13 2.37 7.21 -1.28
C ASP A 13 3.16 6.38 -0.27
N VAL A 14 3.36 5.11 -0.60
CA VAL A 14 3.93 4.13 0.30
C VAL A 14 4.88 3.18 -0.43
N VAL A 15 5.83 2.63 0.32
CA VAL A 15 6.64 1.48 -0.08
C VAL A 15 6.36 0.34 0.88
N GLY A 16 6.32 -0.87 0.37
CA GLY A 16 6.00 -2.04 1.18
C GLY A 16 6.66 -3.32 0.71
N GLN A 17 6.53 -4.35 1.53
CA GLN A 17 6.94 -5.70 1.19
C GLN A 17 5.77 -6.66 1.34
N LEU A 18 5.61 -7.55 0.37
CA LEU A 18 4.66 -8.65 0.39
C LEU A 18 5.18 -9.83 1.23
N ASN A 19 4.29 -10.72 1.65
CA ASN A 19 4.63 -11.92 2.43
C ASN A 19 5.56 -12.89 1.66
N ASN A 20 5.59 -12.80 0.33
CA ASN A 20 6.50 -13.58 -0.52
C ASN A 20 7.89 -12.92 -0.72
N GLY A 21 8.15 -11.80 -0.04
CA GLY A 21 9.45 -11.12 -0.08
C GLY A 21 9.59 -10.04 -1.16
N LEU A 22 8.65 -9.94 -2.11
CA LEU A 22 8.67 -8.91 -3.15
C LEU A 22 8.34 -7.52 -2.58
N PHE A 23 8.99 -6.50 -3.14
CA PHE A 23 8.76 -5.10 -2.79
C PHE A 23 7.84 -4.44 -3.82
N PHE A 24 7.12 -3.41 -3.40
CA PHE A 24 6.27 -2.60 -4.28
C PHE A 24 6.25 -1.14 -3.83
N GLU A 25 6.12 -0.22 -4.80
CA GLU A 25 5.63 1.13 -4.55
C GLU A 25 4.12 1.18 -4.74
N GLY A 26 3.42 1.99 -3.96
CA GLY A 26 1.98 2.08 -4.08
C GLY A 26 1.40 3.33 -3.44
N HIS A 27 0.08 3.37 -3.43
CA HIS A 27 -0.69 4.42 -2.78
C HIS A 27 -1.86 3.80 -2.02
N VAL A 28 -2.15 4.31 -0.83
CA VAL A 28 -3.30 3.89 -0.04
C VAL A 28 -4.46 4.87 -0.20
N VAL A 29 -5.63 4.36 -0.62
CA VAL A 29 -6.84 5.17 -0.85
C VAL A 29 -8.00 4.63 -0.03
N ASP A 30 -8.95 5.50 0.31
CA ASP A 30 -10.22 5.08 0.92
C ASP A 30 -11.28 4.82 -0.15
N ILE A 31 -11.84 3.62 -0.16
CA ILE A 31 -12.97 3.25 -1.03
C ILE A 31 -14.10 2.73 -0.16
N ALA A 32 -15.23 3.44 -0.14
CA ALA A 32 -16.41 3.09 0.66
C ALA A 32 -16.09 2.84 2.16
N GLY A 33 -15.20 3.66 2.73
CA GLY A 33 -14.79 3.57 4.14
C GLY A 33 -13.76 2.47 4.44
N ARG A 34 -13.19 1.84 3.41
CA ARG A 34 -12.13 0.83 3.51
C ARG A 34 -10.84 1.36 2.90
N ALA A 35 -9.77 1.34 3.69
CA ALA A 35 -8.42 1.62 3.21
C ALA A 35 -7.92 0.46 2.33
N LEU A 36 -7.55 0.77 1.10
CA LEU A 36 -7.04 -0.18 0.10
C LEU A 36 -5.68 0.28 -0.41
N VAL A 37 -4.77 -0.68 -0.66
CA VAL A 37 -3.45 -0.43 -1.23
C VAL A 37 -3.50 -0.72 -2.72
N PHE A 38 -2.98 0.20 -3.54
CA PHE A 38 -2.82 0.01 -4.97
C PHE A 38 -1.34 0.05 -5.34
N ASP A 39 -0.91 -0.90 -6.15
CA ASP A 39 0.40 -0.90 -6.78
C ASP A 39 0.51 0.25 -7.78
N ARG A 40 1.64 0.96 -7.75
CA ARG A 40 1.95 2.06 -8.69
C ARG A 40 2.72 1.55 -9.92
N ASP A 41 3.47 0.46 -9.80
CA ASP A 41 4.39 0.00 -10.85
C ASP A 41 3.71 -0.90 -11.91
N GLY A 42 2.47 -1.33 -11.66
CA GLY A 42 1.68 -2.10 -12.63
C GLY A 42 1.15 -1.25 -13.80
N GLN A 43 1.09 -1.84 -15.00
CA GLN A 43 0.46 -1.21 -16.18
C GLN A 43 -1.00 -0.77 -15.95
N ALA A 44 -1.67 -1.37 -14.97
CA ALA A 44 -2.97 -0.96 -14.45
C ALA A 44 -2.92 -0.96 -12.92
N PRO A 45 -3.61 -0.03 -12.23
CA PRO A 45 -3.65 0.00 -10.78
C PRO A 45 -4.18 -1.33 -10.23
N HIS A 46 -3.28 -2.16 -9.70
CA HIS A 46 -3.65 -3.44 -9.13
C HIS A 46 -3.86 -3.28 -7.63
N GLN A 47 -5.05 -3.64 -7.16
CA GLN A 47 -5.31 -3.65 -5.73
C GLN A 47 -4.51 -4.75 -5.04
N ILE A 48 -3.63 -4.37 -4.12
CA ILE A 48 -2.90 -5.29 -3.26
C ILE A 48 -3.75 -5.59 -2.02
N SER A 49 -4.03 -6.87 -1.81
CA SER A 49 -4.70 -7.30 -0.57
C SER A 49 -3.84 -6.98 0.65
N ALA A 50 -4.43 -6.28 1.63
CA ALA A 50 -3.80 -5.94 2.92
C ALA A 50 -3.24 -7.15 3.68
N THR A 51 -3.82 -8.34 3.49
CA THR A 51 -3.36 -9.58 4.13
C THR A 51 -2.06 -10.09 3.53
N ARG A 52 -1.77 -9.75 2.26
CA ARG A 52 -0.52 -10.10 1.56
C ARG A 52 0.63 -9.16 1.91
N VAL A 53 0.34 -8.02 2.54
CA VAL A 53 1.37 -7.04 2.93
C VAL A 53 1.94 -7.38 4.29
N LYS A 54 3.27 -7.58 4.31
CA LYS A 54 4.06 -7.88 5.50
C LYS A 54 4.30 -6.59 6.31
N TRP A 55 4.76 -5.54 5.65
CA TRP A 55 4.94 -4.22 6.24
C TRP A 55 4.78 -3.11 5.19
N LEU A 56 4.54 -1.90 5.68
CA LEU A 56 4.31 -0.69 4.88
C LEU A 56 4.97 0.52 5.54
N ALA A 57 5.53 1.41 4.74
CA ALA A 57 6.13 2.68 5.17
C ALA A 57 5.76 3.80 4.20
N LYS A 58 5.72 5.05 4.69
CA LYS A 58 5.47 6.21 3.82
C LYS A 58 6.63 6.37 2.84
N ALA A 59 6.32 6.51 1.55
CA ALA A 59 7.34 6.78 0.55
C ALA A 59 7.87 8.20 0.77
N VAL A 60 9.18 8.33 0.91
CA VAL A 60 9.88 9.62 0.94
C VAL A 60 10.69 9.70 -0.33
N ARG A 61 10.28 10.59 -1.25
CA ARG A 61 11.05 10.92 -2.45
C ARG A 61 11.92 12.11 -2.10
N TYR A 62 13.24 11.92 -2.14
CA TYR A 62 14.18 13.04 -2.07
C TYR A 62 14.19 13.69 -3.46
N CYS A 63 13.76 14.95 -3.52
CA CYS A 63 13.81 15.79 -4.72
C CYS A 63 15.24 16.25 -5.00
#